data_AF-S4X4N6-F1
#
_entry.id   AF-S4X4N6-F1
#
_cell.length_a   1.000
_cell.length_b   1.000
_cell.length_c   1.000
_cell.angle_alpha   90.00
_cell.angle_beta   90.00
_cell.angle_gamma   90.00
#
_symmetry.space_group_name_H-M   'P 1'
#
loop_
_entity.id
_entity.type
_entity.pdbx_description
1 polymer ?
#
loop_
_entity_poly.entity_id
_entity_poly.type
_entity_poly.pdbx_seq_one_letter_code
_entity_poly.pdbx_strand_id
1 'polypeptide(L)'
;KLFKFFDQNKSNNFLSMVSDEILKSNKVYERVKFRYLFPRFLARNIQNKYVRKFVAYYRKLEIKIQRLMKIDCFKKYNMRLGYASNWVSINQDLVRIILEEEKNIEKIFKYSIVNDELFIPTIMYKYNLMESLYSSSPITDAPNDFQGNLRYINWWDGDPHTWTDSEHDIEQLKRGKALGHKFSRKFDL
;
A
#
# COMPACT_ATOMS: atom_id res chain seq x y z
N LYS A 1 27.92 0.65 2.89
CA LYS A 1 27.29 0.05 1.67
C LYS A 1 25.83 0.48 1.52
N LEU A 2 24.97 0.31 2.53
CA LEU A 2 23.56 0.71 2.47
C LEU A 2 23.35 2.24 2.41
N PHE A 3 23.93 3.00 3.36
CA PHE A 3 23.80 4.47 3.38
C PHE A 3 24.29 5.12 2.09
N LYS A 4 25.48 4.73 1.60
CA LYS A 4 26.02 5.19 0.32
C LYS A 4 25.06 4.97 -0.86
N PHE A 5 24.33 3.86 -0.90
CA PHE A 5 23.35 3.61 -1.96
C PHE A 5 22.21 4.63 -1.90
N PHE A 6 21.65 4.90 -0.72
CA PHE A 6 20.60 5.91 -0.58
C PHE A 6 21.14 7.33 -0.82
N ASP A 7 22.39 7.61 -0.44
CA ASP A 7 23.03 8.89 -0.72
C ASP A 7 23.20 9.16 -2.23
N GLN A 8 23.42 8.11 -3.02
CA GLN A 8 23.52 8.20 -4.48
C GLN A 8 22.14 8.32 -5.16
N ASN A 9 21.07 7.97 -4.46
CA ASN A 9 19.70 7.94 -4.98
C ASN A 9 18.77 8.87 -4.16
N LYS A 10 19.30 10.01 -3.68
CA LYS A 10 18.57 10.94 -2.80
C LYS A 10 17.33 11.55 -3.45
N SER A 11 17.32 11.67 -4.77
CA SER A 11 16.17 12.18 -5.54
C SER A 11 15.08 11.12 -5.69
N ASN A 12 15.36 9.84 -5.42
CA ASN A 12 14.40 8.76 -5.68
C ASN A 12 13.47 8.48 -4.49
N ASN A 13 12.24 8.12 -4.83
CA ASN A 13 11.25 7.54 -3.94
C ASN A 13 11.16 6.03 -4.21
N PHE A 14 11.31 5.23 -3.16
CA PHE A 14 11.32 3.77 -3.19
C PHE A 14 9.96 3.24 -2.76
N LEU A 15 9.10 2.99 -3.75
CA LEU A 15 7.79 2.38 -3.59
C LEU A 15 7.65 1.20 -4.56
N SER A 16 6.86 0.20 -4.18
CA SER A 16 6.41 -0.86 -5.09
C SER A 16 4.96 -0.56 -5.47
N MET A 17 4.77 0.06 -6.63
CA MET A 17 3.44 0.34 -7.17
C MET A 17 2.76 -0.97 -7.54
N VAL A 18 1.49 -1.13 -7.19
CA VAL A 18 0.71 -2.32 -7.57
C VAL A 18 0.15 -2.13 -8.97
N SER A 19 0.11 -3.20 -9.77
CA SER A 19 -0.39 -3.13 -11.14
C SER A 19 -1.89 -2.78 -11.20
N ASP A 20 -2.29 -2.17 -12.33
CA ASP A 20 -3.69 -1.82 -12.56
C ASP A 20 -4.59 -3.07 -12.66
N GLU A 21 -4.05 -4.22 -13.11
CA GLU A 21 -4.76 -5.50 -13.12
C GLU A 21 -5.12 -5.94 -11.70
N ILE A 22 -4.16 -5.92 -10.77
CA ILE A 22 -4.41 -6.27 -9.37
C ILE A 22 -5.38 -5.29 -8.71
N LEU A 23 -5.21 -3.99 -8.97
CA LEU A 23 -6.12 -2.96 -8.45
C LEU A 23 -7.57 -3.23 -8.88
N LYS A 24 -7.77 -3.62 -10.14
CA LYS A 24 -9.09 -3.95 -10.71
C LYS A 24 -9.63 -5.29 -10.19
N SER A 25 -8.82 -6.35 -10.19
CA SER A 25 -9.22 -7.69 -9.75
C SER A 25 -9.67 -7.68 -8.28
N ASN A 26 -8.93 -6.98 -7.43
CA ASN A 26 -9.24 -6.79 -6.01
C ASN A 26 -10.32 -5.74 -5.72
N LYS A 27 -10.85 -5.11 -6.79
CA LYS A 27 -11.87 -4.05 -6.75
C LYS A 27 -11.53 -2.95 -5.74
N VAL A 28 -10.25 -2.58 -5.68
CA VAL A 28 -9.71 -1.69 -4.64
C VAL A 28 -10.45 -0.34 -4.67
N TYR A 29 -10.57 0.27 -5.85
CA TYR A 29 -11.26 1.56 -6.01
C TYR A 29 -12.71 1.52 -5.47
N GLU A 30 -13.47 0.48 -5.79
CA GLU A 30 -14.86 0.30 -5.34
C GLU A 30 -14.99 0.12 -3.82
N ARG A 31 -13.91 -0.28 -3.14
CA ARG A 31 -13.85 -0.45 -1.69
C ARG A 31 -13.43 0.83 -0.99
N VAL A 32 -12.52 1.61 -1.59
CA VAL A 32 -11.84 2.74 -0.92
C VAL A 32 -12.41 4.11 -1.26
N LYS A 33 -13.23 4.23 -2.33
CA LYS A 33 -13.85 5.51 -2.72
C LYS A 33 -14.90 6.04 -1.72
N PHE A 34 -15.29 5.20 -0.75
CA PHE A 34 -16.30 5.51 0.26
C PHE A 34 -15.66 5.89 1.60
N ARG A 35 -16.43 6.59 2.44
CA ARG A 35 -16.08 6.94 3.80
C ARG A 35 -16.61 5.89 4.78
N TYR A 36 -15.78 5.46 5.70
CA TYR A 36 -16.11 4.54 6.76
C TYR A 36 -16.07 5.31 8.08
N LEU A 37 -17.20 5.39 8.79
CA LEU A 37 -17.28 6.11 10.07
C LEU A 37 -16.33 5.51 11.13
N PHE A 38 -16.15 4.19 11.10
CA PHE A 38 -15.26 3.46 12.01
C PHE A 38 -14.32 2.53 11.24
N PRO A 39 -13.35 3.03 10.46
CA PRO A 39 -12.55 2.22 9.54
C PRO A 39 -11.72 1.15 10.26
N ARG A 40 -11.37 1.39 11.54
CA ARG A 40 -10.68 0.43 12.41
C ARG A 40 -11.55 -0.75 12.86
N PHE A 41 -12.88 -0.60 12.79
CA PHE A 41 -13.84 -1.62 13.24
C PHE A 41 -14.20 -2.55 12.07
N LEU A 42 -13.27 -3.45 11.75
CA LEU A 42 -13.40 -4.45 10.70
C LEU A 42 -13.96 -5.76 11.26
N ALA A 43 -15.00 -6.29 10.62
CA ALA A 43 -15.66 -7.52 11.05
C ALA A 43 -14.69 -8.71 11.20
N ARG A 44 -13.65 -8.81 10.34
CA ARG A 44 -12.64 -9.88 10.39
C ARG A 44 -11.84 -9.92 11.70
N ASN A 45 -11.69 -8.77 12.38
CA ASN A 45 -10.93 -8.67 13.62
C ASN A 45 -11.78 -8.99 14.87
N ILE A 46 -13.08 -9.28 14.70
CA ILE A 46 -14.02 -9.45 15.82
C ILE A 46 -14.22 -10.94 16.07
N GLN A 47 -13.83 -11.42 17.26
CA GLN A 47 -13.98 -12.82 17.65
C GLN A 47 -15.46 -13.22 17.87
N ASN A 48 -16.25 -12.36 18.53
CA ASN A 48 -17.66 -12.64 18.82
C ASN A 48 -18.50 -12.67 17.52
N LYS A 49 -19.11 -13.82 17.23
CA LYS A 49 -19.90 -14.07 16.00
C LYS A 49 -21.08 -13.12 15.80
N TYR A 50 -21.77 -12.74 16.87
CA TYR A 50 -22.95 -11.87 16.80
C TYR A 50 -22.53 -10.44 16.49
N VAL A 51 -21.52 -9.93 17.20
CA VAL A 51 -20.94 -8.61 16.94
C VAL A 51 -20.37 -8.55 15.52
N ARG A 52 -19.67 -9.59 15.08
CA ARG A 52 -19.16 -9.69 13.69
C ARG A 52 -20.28 -9.57 12.66
N LYS A 53 -21.40 -10.28 12.85
CA LYS A 53 -22.56 -10.24 11.95
C LYS A 53 -23.21 -8.86 11.93
N PHE A 54 -23.38 -8.23 13.10
CA PHE A 54 -23.90 -6.88 13.22
C PHE A 54 -23.03 -5.87 12.46
N VAL A 55 -21.71 -5.89 12.67
CA VAL A 55 -20.76 -4.99 11.99
C VAL A 55 -20.76 -5.21 10.48
N ALA A 56 -20.80 -6.46 10.04
CA ALA A 56 -20.88 -6.77 8.61
C ALA A 56 -22.16 -6.20 7.98
N TYR A 57 -23.31 -6.29 8.67
CA TYR A 57 -24.57 -5.71 8.22
C TYR A 57 -24.50 -4.17 8.19
N TYR A 58 -24.01 -3.56 9.26
CA TYR A 58 -23.80 -2.11 9.33
C TYR A 58 -22.92 -1.60 8.18
N ARG A 59 -21.80 -2.27 7.89
CA ARG A 59 -20.92 -1.91 6.76
C ARG A 59 -21.62 -2.00 5.41
N LYS A 60 -22.43 -3.04 5.19
CA LYS A 60 -23.23 -3.16 3.97
C LYS A 60 -24.21 -2.00 3.84
N LEU A 61 -24.88 -1.62 4.93
CA LEU A 61 -25.82 -0.50 4.93
C LEU A 61 -25.11 0.84 4.66
N GLU A 62 -24.01 1.10 5.36
CA GLU A 62 -23.18 2.31 5.21
C GLU A 62 -22.72 2.48 3.75
N ILE A 63 -22.18 1.41 3.13
CA ILE A 63 -21.76 1.44 1.72
C ILE A 63 -22.96 1.60 0.78
N LYS A 64 -24.10 0.95 1.07
CA LYS A 64 -25.32 1.05 0.24
C LYS A 64 -25.84 2.48 0.19
N ILE A 65 -25.88 3.17 1.34
CA ILE A 65 -26.29 4.58 1.42
C ILE A 65 -25.35 5.46 0.58
N GLN A 66 -24.03 5.28 0.72
CA GLN A 66 -23.07 6.07 -0.04
C GLN A 66 -23.12 5.82 -1.56
N ARG A 67 -23.41 4.58 -1.98
CA ARG A 67 -23.67 4.24 -3.38
C ARG A 67 -24.90 4.95 -3.92
N LEU A 68 -26.00 4.96 -3.18
CA LEU A 68 -27.23 5.66 -3.56
C LEU A 68 -26.99 7.17 -3.71
N MET A 69 -26.20 7.74 -2.80
CA MET A 69 -25.77 9.15 -2.84
C MET A 69 -24.65 9.42 -3.86
N LYS A 70 -24.18 8.40 -4.61
CA LYS A 70 -23.08 8.50 -5.59
C LYS A 70 -21.81 9.15 -5.03
N ILE A 71 -21.51 8.90 -3.75
CA ILE A 71 -20.31 9.43 -3.09
C ILE A 71 -19.07 8.79 -3.69
N ASP A 72 -18.10 9.63 -4.04
CA ASP A 72 -16.77 9.22 -4.46
C ASP A 72 -15.77 10.26 -3.91
N CYS A 73 -14.98 9.84 -2.91
CA CYS A 73 -14.06 10.74 -2.24
C CYS A 73 -12.92 11.20 -3.16
N PHE A 74 -12.45 10.37 -4.08
CA PHE A 74 -11.34 10.71 -4.96
C PHE A 74 -11.81 11.66 -6.07
N LYS A 75 -12.98 11.43 -6.66
CA LYS A 75 -13.59 12.37 -7.61
C LYS A 75 -13.89 13.73 -6.98
N LYS A 76 -14.37 13.75 -5.72
CA LYS A 76 -14.65 15.00 -5.00
C LYS A 76 -13.43 15.94 -4.90
N TYR A 77 -12.23 15.38 -4.80
CA TYR A 77 -10.98 16.15 -4.71
C TYR A 77 -10.16 16.14 -6.00
N ASN A 78 -10.72 15.63 -7.11
CA ASN A 78 -10.03 15.46 -8.39
C ASN A 78 -8.68 14.71 -8.27
N MET A 79 -8.68 13.60 -7.53
CA MET A 79 -7.48 12.82 -7.25
C MET A 79 -7.49 11.48 -7.98
N ARG A 80 -6.34 11.12 -8.56
CA ARG A 80 -6.09 9.77 -9.06
C ARG A 80 -5.67 8.87 -7.91
N LEU A 81 -6.40 7.78 -7.68
CA LEU A 81 -6.04 6.79 -6.66
C LEU A 81 -4.68 6.14 -7.01
N GLY A 82 -3.74 6.23 -6.09
CA GLY A 82 -2.52 5.41 -6.10
C GLY A 82 -2.67 4.19 -5.21
N TYR A 83 -1.98 3.10 -5.58
CA TYR A 83 -1.92 1.88 -4.80
C TYR A 83 -0.51 1.29 -4.82
N ALA A 84 0.08 1.10 -3.65
CA ALA A 84 1.44 0.60 -3.48
C ALA A 84 1.58 -0.16 -2.17
N SER A 85 2.67 -0.93 -2.03
CA SER A 85 3.05 -1.49 -0.73
C SER A 85 3.13 -0.40 0.34
N ASN A 86 2.65 -0.68 1.55
CA ASN A 86 2.74 0.21 2.71
C ASN A 86 4.19 0.53 3.10
N TRP A 87 5.13 -0.31 2.66
CA TRP A 87 6.54 -0.14 2.92
C TRP A 87 7.20 0.77 1.89
N VAL A 88 7.75 1.88 2.36
CA VAL A 88 8.41 2.88 1.51
C VAL A 88 9.78 3.29 2.06
N SER A 89 10.61 3.89 1.21
CA SER A 89 11.67 4.83 1.62
C SER A 89 11.51 6.05 0.72
N ILE A 90 11.32 7.24 1.29
CA ILE A 90 10.95 8.44 0.51
C ILE A 90 11.98 9.55 0.69
N ASN A 91 12.12 10.38 -0.34
CA ASN A 91 13.06 11.48 -0.33
C ASN A 91 12.54 12.67 0.51
N GLN A 92 13.43 13.63 0.77
CA GLN A 92 13.11 14.81 1.58
C GLN A 92 11.99 15.66 0.98
N ASP A 93 11.88 15.71 -0.35
CA ASP A 93 10.86 16.51 -1.04
C ASP A 93 9.45 15.96 -0.83
N LEU A 94 9.28 14.64 -0.95
CA LEU A 94 8.01 13.98 -0.69
C LEU A 94 7.63 14.06 0.80
N VAL A 95 8.60 13.96 1.71
CA VAL A 95 8.37 14.19 3.16
C VAL A 95 7.81 15.59 3.40
N ARG A 96 8.44 16.62 2.85
CA ARG A 96 7.99 18.02 2.98
C ARG A 96 6.57 18.19 2.45
N ILE A 97 6.28 17.66 1.26
CA ILE A 97 4.94 17.71 0.65
C ILE A 97 3.89 17.02 1.54
N ILE A 98 4.20 15.85 2.10
CA ILE A 98 3.28 15.13 3.00
C ILE A 98 2.98 15.96 4.26
N LEU A 99 3.98 16.62 4.83
CA LEU A 99 3.80 17.48 6.01
C LEU A 99 2.95 18.71 5.69
N GLU A 100 3.18 19.36 4.55
CA GLU A 100 2.37 20.49 4.07
C GLU A 100 0.91 20.07 3.80
N GLU A 101 0.71 18.84 3.32
CA GLU A 101 -0.60 18.27 2.99
C GLU A 101 -1.29 17.55 4.15
N GLU A 102 -0.73 17.55 5.36
CA GLU A 102 -1.20 16.74 6.50
C GLU A 102 -2.72 16.85 6.71
N LYS A 103 -3.25 18.07 6.77
CA LYS A 103 -4.69 18.33 6.96
C LYS A 103 -5.54 17.80 5.81
N ASN A 104 -5.04 17.91 4.57
CA ASN A 104 -5.73 17.39 3.40
C ASN A 104 -5.72 15.86 3.39
N ILE A 105 -4.56 15.25 3.67
CA ILE A 105 -4.39 13.80 3.81
C ILE A 105 -5.33 13.27 4.88
N GLU A 106 -5.36 13.88 6.07
CA GLU A 106 -6.28 13.49 7.14
C GLU A 106 -7.74 13.61 6.66
N LYS A 107 -8.12 14.76 6.09
CA LYS A 107 -9.46 14.98 5.56
C LYS A 107 -9.86 13.94 4.52
N ILE A 108 -8.94 13.42 3.71
CA ILE A 108 -9.22 12.45 2.63
C ILE A 108 -9.21 11.01 3.14
N PHE A 109 -8.19 10.64 3.92
CA PHE A 109 -7.87 9.24 4.22
C PHE A 109 -8.24 8.79 5.64
N LYS A 110 -8.53 9.70 6.60
CA LYS A 110 -8.88 9.34 8.00
C LYS A 110 -10.03 8.36 8.12
N TYR A 111 -11.00 8.47 7.21
CA TYR A 111 -12.19 7.63 7.14
C TYR A 111 -12.13 6.66 5.95
N SER A 112 -10.92 6.32 5.48
CA SER A 112 -10.71 5.27 4.47
C SER A 112 -10.22 3.99 5.14
N ILE A 113 -10.30 2.88 4.43
CA ILE A 113 -9.66 1.61 4.80
C ILE A 113 -8.35 1.46 4.04
N VAL A 114 -7.40 0.69 4.59
CA VAL A 114 -6.06 0.42 4.00
C VAL A 114 -5.33 1.68 3.56
N ASN A 115 -5.50 2.76 4.31
CA ASN A 115 -5.02 4.09 3.94
C ASN A 115 -3.49 4.16 3.80
N ASP A 116 -2.76 3.34 4.56
CA ASP A 116 -1.31 3.19 4.52
C ASP A 116 -0.75 2.77 3.15
N GLU A 117 -1.53 2.01 2.36
CA GLU A 117 -1.18 1.59 0.99
C GLU A 117 -1.63 2.60 -0.10
N LEU A 118 -2.43 3.61 0.27
CA LEU A 118 -3.08 4.50 -0.69
C LEU A 118 -2.54 5.93 -0.66
N PHE A 119 -2.26 6.48 0.53
CA PHE A 119 -2.09 7.93 0.64
C PHE A 119 -0.80 8.42 -0.04
N ILE A 120 0.35 7.78 0.21
CA ILE A 120 1.63 8.17 -0.39
C ILE A 120 1.58 8.11 -1.92
N PRO A 121 1.21 6.98 -2.58
CA PRO A 121 1.17 6.93 -4.04
C PRO A 121 0.12 7.88 -4.63
N THR A 122 -0.99 8.13 -3.92
CA THR A 122 -1.99 9.13 -4.35
C THR A 122 -1.43 10.56 -4.30
N ILE A 123 -0.68 10.92 -3.26
CA ILE A 123 0.00 12.22 -3.16
C ILE A 123 1.06 12.35 -4.26
N MET A 124 1.82 11.29 -4.55
CA MET A 124 2.78 11.30 -5.66
C MET A 124 2.10 11.58 -7.01
N TYR A 125 0.93 10.99 -7.28
CA TYR A 125 0.15 11.34 -8.47
C TYR A 125 -0.31 12.79 -8.47
N LYS A 126 -0.83 13.30 -7.33
CA LYS A 126 -1.31 14.68 -7.21
C LYS A 126 -0.22 15.72 -7.51
N TYR A 127 1.02 15.44 -7.12
CA TYR A 127 2.17 16.34 -7.27
C TYR A 127 3.10 15.97 -8.44
N ASN A 128 2.68 15.08 -9.33
CA ASN A 128 3.46 14.63 -10.49
C ASN A 128 4.86 14.09 -10.14
N LEU A 129 4.99 13.37 -9.03
CA LEU A 129 6.27 12.85 -8.54
C LEU A 129 6.59 11.43 -9.04
N MET A 130 5.83 10.91 -10.01
CA MET A 130 6.02 9.53 -10.47
C MET A 130 7.38 9.30 -11.15
N GLU A 131 7.96 10.33 -11.77
CA GLU A 131 9.30 10.27 -12.36
C GLU A 131 10.41 10.09 -11.31
N SER A 132 10.13 10.43 -10.05
CA SER A 132 11.07 10.20 -8.95
C SER A 132 11.06 8.75 -8.44
N LEU A 133 10.20 7.87 -8.94
CA LEU A 133 10.22 6.46 -8.52
C LEU A 133 11.55 5.81 -8.88
N TYR A 134 12.11 5.05 -7.94
CA TYR A 134 13.31 4.26 -8.20
C TYR A 134 13.07 3.15 -9.23
N SER A 135 11.87 2.58 -9.25
CA SER A 135 11.43 1.60 -10.24
C SER A 135 10.00 1.93 -10.67
N SER A 136 9.80 2.11 -11.97
CA SER A 136 8.48 2.35 -12.56
C SER A 136 7.70 1.06 -12.82
N SER A 137 8.36 -0.10 -12.81
CA SER A 137 7.71 -1.39 -13.02
C SER A 137 6.78 -1.72 -11.86
N PRO A 138 5.47 -1.90 -12.10
CA PRO A 138 4.53 -2.30 -11.06
C PRO A 138 4.73 -3.77 -10.68
N ILE A 139 4.34 -4.12 -9.45
CA ILE A 139 4.30 -5.49 -8.96
C ILE A 139 2.98 -6.17 -9.35
N THR A 140 3.09 -7.46 -9.65
CA THR A 140 2.03 -8.39 -10.06
C THR A 140 1.93 -9.60 -9.12
N ASP A 141 2.58 -9.54 -7.96
CA ASP A 141 2.73 -10.65 -7.01
C ASP A 141 3.40 -11.88 -7.64
N ALA A 142 4.33 -11.67 -8.57
CA ALA A 142 5.07 -12.72 -9.25
C ALA A 142 6.52 -12.86 -8.73
N PRO A 143 7.14 -14.06 -8.76
CA PRO A 143 8.51 -14.29 -8.26
C PRO A 143 9.60 -13.47 -8.96
N ASN A 144 9.32 -12.99 -10.17
CA ASN A 144 10.23 -12.19 -10.98
C ASN A 144 10.00 -10.68 -10.87
N ASP A 145 9.00 -10.24 -10.09
CA ASP A 145 8.78 -8.82 -9.86
C ASP A 145 9.94 -8.18 -9.11
N PHE A 146 10.42 -7.05 -9.62
CA PHE A 146 11.33 -6.20 -8.86
C PHE A 146 10.53 -5.28 -7.94
N GLN A 147 10.76 -5.41 -6.63
CA GLN A 147 10.06 -4.59 -5.63
C GLN A 147 10.80 -3.26 -5.44
N GLY A 148 10.27 -2.20 -6.05
CA GLY A 148 10.85 -0.85 -6.04
C GLY A 148 11.02 -0.22 -4.65
N ASN A 149 10.33 -0.72 -3.63
CA ASN A 149 10.56 -0.34 -2.23
C ASN A 149 11.82 -1.00 -1.59
N LEU A 150 12.53 -1.83 -2.35
CA LEU A 150 13.74 -2.57 -1.98
C LEU A 150 13.57 -3.55 -0.81
N ARG A 151 12.33 -3.93 -0.49
CA ARG A 151 12.02 -5.02 0.45
C ARG A 151 11.68 -6.25 -0.36
N TYR A 152 12.42 -7.33 -0.15
CA TYR A 152 12.10 -8.62 -0.73
C TYR A 152 10.96 -9.24 0.09
N ILE A 153 9.76 -9.26 -0.49
CA ILE A 153 8.56 -9.84 0.12
C ILE A 153 7.98 -10.84 -0.87
N ASN A 154 7.88 -12.10 -0.46
CA ASN A 154 7.23 -13.10 -1.28
C ASN A 154 5.70 -12.97 -1.13
N TRP A 155 5.04 -12.56 -2.21
CA TRP A 155 3.57 -12.48 -2.32
C TRP A 155 2.97 -13.57 -3.23
N TRP A 156 3.80 -14.29 -3.98
CA TRP A 156 3.35 -15.24 -5.00
C TRP A 156 2.76 -16.53 -4.42
N ASP A 157 2.89 -16.74 -3.11
CA ASP A 157 2.24 -17.83 -2.37
C ASP A 157 0.85 -17.45 -1.82
N GLY A 158 0.35 -16.25 -2.16
CA GLY A 158 -1.00 -15.76 -1.85
C GLY A 158 -1.09 -14.89 -0.59
N ASP A 159 -0.25 -15.15 0.41
CA ASP A 159 -0.04 -14.31 1.59
C ASP A 159 1.46 -14.01 1.72
N PRO A 160 1.87 -12.91 2.39
CA PRO A 160 3.27 -12.57 2.50
C PRO A 160 4.01 -13.61 3.34
N HIS A 161 4.94 -14.34 2.70
CA HIS A 161 5.69 -15.42 3.34
C HIS A 161 6.45 -14.94 4.60
N THR A 162 6.59 -15.85 5.55
CA THR A 162 7.35 -15.64 6.79
C THR A 162 8.61 -16.48 6.71
N TRP A 163 9.75 -15.81 6.53
CA TRP A 163 11.08 -16.41 6.42
C TRP A 163 11.48 -17.06 7.74
N THR A 164 12.05 -18.25 7.62
CA THR A 164 12.62 -19.07 8.69
C THR A 164 14.14 -19.20 8.52
N ASP A 165 14.78 -20.03 9.35
CA ASP A 165 16.19 -20.41 9.22
C ASP A 165 16.42 -21.62 8.28
N SER A 166 15.37 -22.09 7.59
CA SER A 166 15.50 -23.18 6.61
C SER A 166 16.45 -22.82 5.47
N GLU A 167 17.15 -23.82 4.94
CA GLU A 167 18.10 -23.63 3.83
C GLU A 167 17.42 -22.97 2.62
N HIS A 168 16.18 -23.35 2.33
CA HIS A 168 15.39 -22.78 1.24
C HIS A 168 15.16 -21.26 1.42
N ASP A 169 14.74 -20.84 2.61
CA ASP A 169 14.48 -19.42 2.89
C ASP A 169 15.78 -18.60 2.85
N ILE A 170 16.88 -19.15 3.36
CA ILE A 170 18.20 -18.52 3.28
C ILE A 170 18.64 -18.32 1.82
N GLU A 171 18.42 -19.31 0.94
CA GLU A 171 18.71 -19.19 -0.48
C GLU A 171 17.86 -18.12 -1.17
N GLN A 172 16.57 -18.06 -0.86
CA GLN A 172 15.67 -17.05 -1.39
C GLN A 172 16.04 -15.64 -0.93
N LEU A 173 16.45 -15.47 0.33
CA LEU A 173 16.94 -14.18 0.85
C LEU A 173 18.28 -13.77 0.20
N LYS A 174 19.19 -14.73 -0.02
CA LYS A 174 20.43 -14.49 -0.79
C LYS A 174 20.13 -14.04 -2.21
N ARG A 175 19.15 -14.67 -2.88
CA ARG A 175 18.65 -14.26 -4.19
C ARG A 175 18.08 -12.83 -4.15
N GLY A 176 17.20 -12.52 -3.21
CA GLY A 176 16.63 -11.17 -3.05
C GLY A 176 17.72 -10.10 -2.91
N LYS A 177 18.75 -10.37 -2.10
CA LYS A 177 19.93 -9.50 -1.94
C LYS A 177 20.72 -9.36 -3.25
N ALA A 178 20.94 -10.44 -3.99
CA ALA A 178 21.64 -10.42 -5.28
C ALA A 178 20.88 -9.60 -6.33
N LEU A 179 19.54 -9.64 -6.29
CA LEU A 179 18.65 -8.80 -7.12
C LEU A 179 18.62 -7.32 -6.69
N GLY A 180 19.35 -6.94 -5.64
CA GLY A 180 19.53 -5.56 -5.24
C GLY A 180 18.63 -5.09 -4.09
N HIS A 181 17.72 -5.93 -3.59
CA HIS A 181 16.91 -5.62 -2.41
C HIS A 181 17.82 -5.38 -1.18
N LYS A 182 17.37 -4.49 -0.29
CA LYS A 182 18.14 -4.06 0.89
C LYS A 182 17.54 -4.59 2.19
N PHE A 183 16.27 -4.97 2.16
CA PHE A 183 15.49 -5.41 3.31
C PHE A 183 14.63 -6.60 2.94
N SER A 184 14.03 -7.24 3.94
CA SER A 184 13.07 -8.33 3.76
C SER A 184 12.09 -8.37 4.93
N ARG A 185 10.97 -9.07 4.77
CA ARG A 185 9.98 -9.40 5.81
C ARG A 185 9.08 -10.56 5.34
N LYS A 186 8.35 -11.24 6.22
CA LYS A 186 8.45 -11.22 7.70
C LYS A 186 9.39 -12.34 8.16
N PHE A 187 9.80 -12.33 9.42
CA PHE A 187 10.68 -13.35 9.96
C PHE A 187 10.02 -14.01 11.16
N ASP A 188 10.17 -15.33 11.26
CA ASP A 188 9.91 -16.16 12.43
C ASP A 188 11.11 -17.11 12.56
N LEU A 189 12.04 -16.74 13.45
CA LEU A 189 13.36 -17.33 13.60
C LEU A 189 13.44 -18.11 14.91
#